data_AF-A0A7S0QWJ4-F1
#
_entry.id   AF-A0A7S0QWJ4-F1
#
_cell.length_a   1.000
_cell.length_b   1.000
_cell.length_c   1.000
_cell.angle_alpha   90.00
_cell.angle_beta   90.00
_cell.angle_gamma   90.00
#
_symmetry.space_group_name_H-M   'P 1'
#
loop_
_entity.id
_entity.type
_entity.pdbx_description
1 polymer ?
#
loop_
_entity_poly.entity_id
_entity_poly.type
_entity_poly.pdbx_seq_one_letter_code
_entity_poly.pdbx_strand_id
1 'polypeptide(L)'
;IHYIYSLREISTSISMGVGHTWLVPILLLSIVVVRYEAAGYNELGYTRTGPLQPLLYPESVSVVVPCFNCGPYILKALESFERGFELLHLLVESKGLAHVTGEVVIVDDASTDNSTWILENFMDHHGQNAGKACQTCAGTPPVYKLVRQPQNGGAGAARNTGVEAATGDVILFGEADDVFYAHHVPACWHQVWGWGPGLGFAKTRMDAGREYLEMP
;
A
#
# COMPACT_ATOMS: atom_id res chain seq x y z
N ILE A 1 9.66 16.50 -10.45
CA ILE A 1 8.68 17.58 -10.21
C ILE A 1 7.54 16.94 -9.43
N HIS A 2 7.46 17.19 -8.13
CA HIS A 2 6.50 16.59 -7.21
C HIS A 2 5.24 17.46 -7.21
N TYR A 3 4.07 16.88 -7.47
CA TYR A 3 2.80 17.59 -7.32
C TYR A 3 2.20 17.23 -5.96
N ILE A 4 1.94 18.26 -5.15
CA ILE A 4 1.34 18.18 -3.82
C ILE A 4 -0.05 18.79 -3.94
N TYR A 5 -1.09 18.04 -3.59
CA TYR A 5 -2.40 18.64 -3.31
C TYR A 5 -2.55 18.75 -1.79
N SER A 6 -2.83 19.94 -1.30
CA SER A 6 -3.36 20.10 0.06
C SER A 6 -4.80 19.59 0.06
N LEU A 7 -5.27 18.99 1.16
CA LEU A 7 -6.70 18.67 1.37
C LEU A 7 -7.65 19.88 1.13
N ARG A 8 -7.11 21.11 1.05
CA ARG A 8 -7.85 22.30 0.61
C ARG A 8 -8.31 22.29 -0.85
N GLU A 9 -7.71 21.50 -1.74
CA GLU A 9 -7.99 21.58 -3.20
C GLU A 9 -8.90 20.46 -3.73
N ILE A 10 -9.33 19.51 -2.88
CA ILE A 10 -10.30 18.46 -3.24
C ILE A 10 -11.58 18.62 -2.39
N SER A 11 -12.03 19.87 -2.17
CA SER A 11 -13.36 20.13 -1.59
C SER A 11 -14.34 20.52 -2.67
N THR A 12 -14.78 19.56 -3.48
CA THR A 12 -16.11 19.67 -4.06
C THR A 12 -16.76 18.29 -4.08
N SER A 13 -17.89 18.20 -3.36
CA SER A 13 -18.81 17.07 -3.18
C SER A 13 -18.33 15.85 -2.37
N ILE A 14 -18.39 15.98 -1.03
CA ILE A 14 -18.71 14.89 -0.10
C ILE A 14 -19.98 15.30 0.63
N SER A 15 -21.13 14.69 0.31
CA SER A 15 -22.32 14.80 1.16
C SER A 15 -22.32 13.66 2.17
N MET A 16 -22.31 13.99 3.46
CA MET A 16 -22.52 13.04 4.53
C MET A 16 -24.01 12.68 4.58
N GLY A 17 -24.35 11.54 3.97
CA GLY A 17 -25.63 10.86 4.10
C GLY A 17 -25.41 9.51 4.77
N VAL A 18 -26.30 9.16 5.70
CA VAL A 18 -26.30 7.90 6.43
C VAL A 18 -26.43 6.75 5.41
N GLY A 19 -25.37 5.98 5.21
CA GLY A 19 -25.34 4.86 4.26
C GLY A 19 -24.09 4.88 3.38
N HIS A 20 -23.23 3.88 3.55
CA HIS A 20 -21.93 3.73 2.88
C HIS A 20 -21.93 4.10 1.40
N THR A 21 -21.07 5.06 1.02
CA THR A 21 -20.62 5.26 -0.36
C THR A 21 -19.23 5.90 -0.35
N TRP A 22 -18.23 5.14 -0.80
CA TRP A 22 -16.86 5.61 -1.02
C TRP A 22 -16.66 5.83 -2.53
N LEU A 23 -16.53 7.08 -2.97
CA LEU A 23 -16.10 7.41 -4.34
C LEU A 23 -14.59 7.67 -4.32
N VAL A 24 -13.81 6.66 -4.71
CA VAL A 24 -12.39 6.79 -5.04
C VAL A 24 -12.32 7.21 -6.52
N PRO A 25 -11.79 8.40 -6.87
CA PRO A 25 -11.64 8.79 -8.27
C PRO A 25 -10.70 7.81 -9.01
N ILE A 26 -11.17 7.36 -10.17
CA ILE A 26 -10.70 6.22 -10.98
C ILE A 26 -9.25 6.31 -11.56
N LEU A 27 -8.39 7.26 -11.16
CA LEU A 27 -7.10 7.47 -11.86
C LEU A 27 -5.88 7.77 -10.96
N LEU A 28 -5.63 7.01 -9.89
CA LEU A 28 -4.48 7.27 -9.03
C LEU A 28 -3.73 5.98 -8.60
N LEU A 29 -2.78 5.58 -9.45
CA LEU A 29 -1.96 4.36 -9.36
C LEU A 29 -0.82 4.38 -8.31
N SER A 30 -0.90 5.20 -7.27
CA SER A 30 -0.03 5.12 -6.06
C SER A 30 -0.43 6.25 -5.12
N ILE A 31 -1.44 6.00 -4.30
CA ILE A 31 -1.77 6.87 -3.16
C ILE A 31 -1.18 6.22 -1.92
N VAL A 32 -0.53 7.03 -1.10
CA VAL A 32 -0.18 6.63 0.26
C VAL A 32 -1.26 7.17 1.20
N VAL A 33 -1.83 6.35 2.09
CA VAL A 33 -2.78 6.81 3.12
C VAL A 33 -2.20 6.55 4.49
N VAL A 34 -2.23 7.54 5.36
CA VAL A 34 -1.73 7.43 6.74
C VAL A 34 -2.90 7.18 7.69
N ARG A 35 -2.84 6.12 8.49
CA ARG A 35 -3.83 5.84 9.53
C ARG A 35 -3.57 6.78 10.71
N TYR A 36 -4.61 7.41 11.25
CA TYR A 36 -4.52 8.24 12.44
C TYR A 36 -5.57 7.80 13.47
N GLU A 37 -5.15 7.57 14.72
CA GLU A 37 -6.08 7.38 15.84
C GLU A 37 -6.60 8.74 16.32
N ALA A 38 -7.87 9.02 16.03
CA ALA A 38 -8.53 10.23 16.50
C ALA A 38 -8.79 10.16 18.01
N ALA A 39 -8.35 11.16 18.79
CA ALA A 39 -8.68 11.31 20.21
C ALA A 39 -10.13 11.81 20.45
N GLY A 40 -11.08 11.39 19.61
CA GLY A 40 -12.49 11.82 19.58
C GLY A 40 -12.81 12.75 18.41
N TYR A 41 -14.07 13.15 18.29
CA TYR A 41 -14.57 14.06 17.24
C TYR A 41 -15.13 15.36 17.87
N ASN A 42 -15.12 16.47 17.12
CA ASN A 42 -15.83 17.70 17.49
C ASN A 42 -17.28 17.65 16.97
N GLU A 43 -18.08 18.65 17.35
CA GLU A 43 -19.52 18.72 17.05
C GLU A 43 -19.84 18.83 15.54
N LEU A 44 -18.82 19.06 14.71
CA LEU A 44 -18.89 19.12 13.26
C LEU A 44 -18.41 17.82 12.58
N GLY A 45 -18.07 16.78 13.35
CA GLY A 45 -17.61 15.49 12.83
C GLY A 45 -16.12 15.41 12.47
N TYR A 46 -15.30 16.40 12.86
CA TYR A 46 -13.84 16.37 12.65
C TYR A 46 -13.11 15.77 13.84
N THR A 47 -12.00 15.07 13.60
CA THR A 47 -11.16 14.51 14.66
C THR A 47 -10.60 15.62 15.57
N ARG A 48 -10.76 15.48 16.89
CA ARG A 48 -10.05 16.27 17.90
C ARG A 48 -8.61 15.78 17.93
N THR A 49 -7.77 16.26 17.01
CA THR A 49 -6.33 16.09 17.17
C THR A 49 -5.90 17.03 18.29
N GLY A 50 -5.59 16.48 19.46
CA GLY A 50 -4.75 17.20 20.43
C GLY A 50 -3.42 17.60 19.78
N PRO A 51 -2.53 18.35 20.46
CA PRO A 51 -1.21 18.62 19.91
C PRO A 51 -0.58 17.28 19.49
N LEU A 52 -0.28 17.17 18.19
CA LEU A 52 0.23 15.94 17.57
C LEU A 52 1.50 15.56 18.33
N GLN A 53 1.41 14.56 19.20
CA GLN A 53 2.58 14.06 19.87
C GLN A 53 3.41 13.34 18.80
N PRO A 54 4.70 13.70 18.62
CA PRO A 54 5.53 13.09 17.60
C PRO A 54 5.80 11.64 17.99
N LEU A 55 4.95 10.72 17.53
CA LEU A 55 5.36 9.33 17.35
C LEU A 55 6.48 9.35 16.31
N LEU A 56 7.63 8.73 16.61
CA LEU A 56 8.72 8.51 15.67
C LEU A 56 8.21 7.67 14.47
N TYR A 57 8.83 7.82 13.30
CA TYR A 57 8.61 7.11 12.02
C TYR A 57 7.59 5.93 12.00
N PRO A 58 6.70 5.80 10.98
CA PRO A 58 5.68 4.74 10.93
C PRO A 58 6.27 3.33 11.12
N GLU A 59 5.65 2.50 11.95
CA GLU A 59 6.18 1.19 12.34
C GLU A 59 5.68 0.05 11.44
N SER A 60 4.72 0.34 10.55
CA SER A 60 4.14 -0.66 9.64
C SER A 60 3.69 -0.08 8.29
N VAL A 61 3.78 -0.91 7.24
CA VAL A 61 3.36 -0.57 5.87
C VAL A 61 2.53 -1.70 5.27
N SER A 62 1.36 -1.37 4.72
CA SER A 62 0.52 -2.27 3.92
C SER A 62 0.60 -1.90 2.44
N VAL A 63 0.80 -2.87 1.56
CA VAL A 63 0.57 -2.71 0.12
C VAL A 63 -0.77 -3.36 -0.23
N VAL A 64 -1.75 -2.57 -0.68
CA VAL A 64 -3.06 -3.05 -1.14
C VAL A 64 -3.04 -3.24 -2.64
N VAL A 65 -3.35 -4.46 -3.09
CA VAL A 65 -3.20 -4.90 -4.48
C VAL A 65 -4.53 -5.48 -4.99
N PRO A 66 -5.30 -4.75 -5.83
CA PRO A 66 -6.41 -5.35 -6.53
C PRO A 66 -5.88 -6.32 -7.60
N CYS A 67 -6.53 -7.47 -7.76
CA CYS A 67 -6.12 -8.51 -8.70
C CYS A 67 -7.34 -9.04 -9.46
N PHE A 68 -7.32 -8.94 -10.79
CA PHE A 68 -8.32 -9.58 -11.67
C PHE A 68 -7.64 -10.07 -12.94
N ASN A 69 -7.54 -11.39 -13.11
CA ASN A 69 -6.92 -12.01 -14.27
C ASN A 69 -5.48 -11.54 -14.56
N CYS A 70 -4.64 -11.51 -13.51
CA CYS A 70 -3.26 -11.04 -13.57
C CYS A 70 -2.23 -12.18 -13.50
N GLY A 71 -2.62 -13.43 -13.79
CA GLY A 71 -1.76 -14.61 -13.63
C GLY A 71 -0.37 -14.48 -14.30
N PRO A 72 -0.28 -13.97 -15.54
CA PRO A 72 1.01 -13.77 -16.22
C PRO A 72 1.94 -12.74 -15.56
N TYR A 73 1.42 -11.86 -14.71
CA TYR A 73 2.13 -10.67 -14.21
C TYR A 73 2.36 -10.67 -12.70
N ILE A 74 1.44 -11.27 -11.94
CA ILE A 74 1.37 -11.13 -10.48
C ILE A 74 2.67 -11.51 -9.78
N LEU A 75 3.37 -12.58 -10.20
CA LEU A 75 4.65 -12.96 -9.58
C LEU A 75 5.71 -11.85 -9.67
N LYS A 76 5.80 -11.15 -10.81
CA LYS A 76 6.75 -10.04 -10.99
C LYS A 76 6.37 -8.85 -10.12
N ALA A 77 5.07 -8.58 -9.96
CA ALA A 77 4.58 -7.56 -9.05
C ALA A 77 4.99 -7.87 -7.61
N LEU A 78 4.74 -9.10 -7.12
CA LEU A 78 5.12 -9.53 -5.77
C LEU A 78 6.63 -9.45 -5.55
N GLU A 79 7.45 -9.93 -6.49
CA GLU A 79 8.91 -9.80 -6.43
C GLU A 79 9.39 -8.35 -6.31
N SER A 80 8.69 -7.42 -6.97
CA SER A 80 9.01 -5.99 -6.87
C SER A 80 8.66 -5.40 -5.50
N PHE A 81 7.57 -5.86 -4.87
CA PHE A 81 7.18 -5.46 -3.52
C PHE A 81 8.19 -5.98 -2.50
N GLU A 82 8.63 -7.24 -2.63
CA GLU A 82 9.67 -7.83 -1.78
C GLU A 82 10.96 -6.99 -1.80
N ARG A 83 11.43 -6.59 -2.99
CA ARG A 83 12.60 -5.70 -3.14
C ARG A 83 12.37 -4.32 -2.50
N GLY A 84 11.15 -3.81 -2.55
CA GLY A 84 10.75 -2.59 -1.86
C GLY A 84 10.88 -2.69 -0.35
N PHE A 85 10.38 -3.78 0.25
CA PHE A 85 10.50 -4.05 1.68
C PHE A 85 11.95 -4.29 2.10
N GLU A 86 12.74 -5.01 1.30
CA GLU A 86 14.18 -5.20 1.55
C GLU A 86 14.90 -3.86 1.71
N LEU A 87 14.71 -2.95 0.76
CA LEU A 87 15.36 -1.64 0.78
C LEU A 87 14.82 -0.74 1.90
N LEU A 88 13.54 -0.89 2.26
CA LEU A 88 12.97 -0.22 3.43
C LEU A 88 13.66 -0.68 4.72
N HIS A 89 13.87 -1.99 4.93
CA HIS A 89 14.57 -2.49 6.11
C HIS A 89 15.99 -1.94 6.21
N LEU A 90 16.74 -1.94 5.10
CA LEU A 90 18.09 -1.36 5.05
C LEU A 90 18.09 0.14 5.36
N LEU A 91 17.09 0.89 4.85
CA LEU A 91 16.94 2.31 5.15
C LEU A 91 16.67 2.54 6.65
N VAL A 92 15.76 1.77 7.23
CA VAL A 92 15.40 1.85 8.65
C VAL A 92 16.61 1.54 9.54
N GLU A 93 17.34 0.45 9.25
CA GLU A 93 18.56 0.08 9.95
C GLU A 93 19.64 1.17 9.84
N SER A 94 19.85 1.73 8.64
CA SER A 94 20.85 2.80 8.43
C SER A 94 20.56 4.08 9.22
N LYS A 95 19.30 4.27 9.63
CA LYS A 95 18.85 5.40 10.46
C LYS A 95 18.89 5.09 11.95
N GLY A 96 19.27 3.87 12.36
CA GLY A 96 19.25 3.43 13.76
C GLY A 96 17.85 3.36 14.35
N LEU A 97 16.83 3.15 13.50
CA LEU A 97 15.44 3.05 13.92
C LEU A 97 15.06 1.62 14.29
N ALA A 98 13.98 1.47 15.05
CA ALA A 98 13.36 0.18 15.29
C ALA A 98 12.86 -0.42 13.96
N HIS A 99 12.71 -1.74 13.92
CA HIS A 99 12.22 -2.45 12.73
C HIS A 99 10.86 -1.91 12.27
N VAL A 100 10.62 -2.00 10.96
CA VAL A 100 9.32 -1.74 10.35
C VAL A 100 8.76 -3.06 9.85
N THR A 101 7.46 -3.27 10.02
CA THR A 101 6.77 -4.46 9.54
C THR A 101 6.06 -4.19 8.22
N GLY A 102 5.95 -5.23 7.39
CA GLY A 102 5.29 -5.15 6.09
C GLY A 102 4.14 -6.13 5.97
N GLU A 103 3.12 -5.75 5.20
CA GLU A 103 2.13 -6.68 4.68
C GLU A 103 1.76 -6.35 3.24
N VAL A 104 1.30 -7.36 2.51
CA VAL A 104 0.70 -7.23 1.18
C VAL A 104 -0.68 -7.84 1.21
N VAL A 105 -1.69 -7.00 1.04
CA VAL A 105 -3.12 -7.38 1.02
C VAL A 105 -3.57 -7.46 -0.44
N ILE A 106 -3.73 -8.68 -0.93
CA ILE A 106 -4.13 -8.96 -2.30
C ILE A 106 -5.62 -9.27 -2.30
N VAL A 107 -6.37 -8.53 -3.11
CA VAL A 107 -7.81 -8.72 -3.25
C VAL A 107 -8.10 -9.28 -4.63
N ASP A 108 -8.38 -10.58 -4.69
CA ASP A 108 -8.85 -11.26 -5.90
C ASP A 108 -10.31 -10.87 -6.18
N ASP A 109 -10.51 -10.12 -7.25
CA ASP A 109 -11.80 -9.56 -7.70
C ASP A 109 -12.53 -10.54 -8.62
N ALA A 110 -12.66 -11.79 -8.15
CA ALA A 110 -13.24 -12.93 -8.85
C ALA A 110 -12.53 -13.30 -10.16
N SER A 111 -11.20 -13.48 -10.12
CA SER A 111 -10.43 -13.92 -11.30
C SER A 111 -10.92 -15.26 -11.83
N THR A 112 -10.87 -15.38 -13.16
CA THR A 112 -11.25 -16.58 -13.93
C THR A 112 -10.04 -17.30 -14.53
N ASP A 113 -8.87 -16.68 -14.50
CA ASP A 113 -7.60 -17.30 -14.91
C ASP A 113 -6.94 -18.05 -13.74
N ASN A 114 -5.64 -18.34 -13.86
CA ASN A 114 -4.87 -19.02 -12.82
C ASN A 114 -4.27 -18.07 -11.74
N SER A 115 -4.69 -16.80 -11.65
CA SER A 115 -4.15 -15.83 -10.66
C SER A 115 -4.22 -16.35 -9.24
N THR A 116 -5.38 -16.86 -8.82
CA THR A 116 -5.60 -17.36 -7.45
C THR A 116 -4.72 -18.56 -7.13
N TRP A 117 -4.59 -19.51 -8.07
CA TRP A 117 -3.69 -20.64 -7.92
C TRP A 117 -2.23 -20.20 -7.75
N ILE A 118 -1.77 -19.22 -8.56
CA ILE A 118 -0.40 -18.67 -8.44
C ILE A 118 -0.20 -18.03 -7.07
N LEU A 119 -1.16 -17.24 -6.60
CA LEU A 119 -1.13 -16.56 -5.31
C LEU A 119 -1.08 -17.55 -4.14
N GLU A 120 -1.94 -18.57 -4.16
CA GLU A 120 -1.96 -19.63 -3.14
C GLU A 120 -0.62 -20.37 -3.10
N ASN A 121 -0.07 -20.78 -4.25
CA ASN A 121 1.22 -21.47 -4.30
C ASN A 121 2.37 -20.57 -3.85
N PHE A 122 2.35 -19.28 -4.22
CA PHE A 122 3.33 -18.31 -3.74
C PHE A 122 3.30 -18.25 -2.21
N MET A 123 2.12 -18.09 -1.61
CA MET A 123 1.95 -18.02 -0.15
C MET A 123 2.30 -19.34 0.56
N ASP A 124 2.07 -20.50 -0.06
CA ASP A 124 2.42 -21.80 0.53
C ASP A 124 3.94 -22.06 0.51
N HIS A 125 4.61 -21.78 -0.61
CA HIS A 125 6.07 -21.92 -0.72
C HIS A 125 6.83 -20.94 0.16
N HIS A 126 6.21 -19.81 0.46
CA HIS A 126 6.70 -18.78 1.35
C HIS A 126 6.14 -18.94 2.77
N GLY A 127 5.20 -19.85 3.04
CA GLY A 127 4.38 -19.84 4.27
C GLY A 127 3.59 -18.53 4.41
N GLN A 128 2.55 -18.52 5.26
CA GLN A 128 1.78 -17.30 5.54
C GLN A 128 2.63 -16.14 6.13
N ASN A 129 3.94 -16.36 6.38
CA ASN A 129 4.87 -15.45 7.06
C ASN A 129 6.28 -15.33 6.43
N ALA A 130 6.57 -15.82 5.21
CA ALA A 130 7.95 -15.80 4.69
C ALA A 130 8.10 -15.35 3.24
N GLY A 131 7.77 -14.08 2.98
CA GLY A 131 8.29 -13.37 1.80
C GLY A 131 9.81 -13.52 1.61
N LYS A 132 10.28 -13.29 0.39
CA LYS A 132 11.71 -13.37 0.00
C LYS A 132 12.53 -12.12 0.34
N ALA A 133 11.91 -11.05 0.83
CA ALA A 133 12.47 -9.69 0.97
C ALA A 133 13.72 -9.56 1.83
N CYS A 134 14.16 -10.58 2.55
CA CYS A 134 15.37 -10.47 3.35
C CYS A 134 16.33 -11.61 3.06
N GLN A 135 16.78 -11.70 1.81
CA GLN A 135 18.02 -12.42 1.53
C GLN A 135 19.23 -11.62 2.03
N THR A 136 19.15 -10.28 1.97
CA THR A 136 20.27 -9.37 2.28
C THR A 136 20.09 -8.64 3.63
N CYS A 137 18.86 -8.42 4.08
CA CYS A 137 18.56 -7.79 5.37
C CYS A 137 18.17 -8.81 6.46
N ALA A 138 18.25 -8.42 7.74
CA ALA A 138 17.78 -9.24 8.86
C ALA A 138 16.30 -8.95 9.25
N GLY A 139 15.59 -8.17 8.44
CA GLY A 139 14.19 -7.82 8.65
C GLY A 139 13.24 -9.01 8.45
N THR A 140 12.04 -8.89 9.02
CA THR A 140 10.99 -9.89 8.78
C THR A 140 10.35 -9.60 7.42
N PRO A 141 10.23 -10.59 6.51
CA PRO A 141 9.55 -10.39 5.24
C PRO A 141 8.09 -9.94 5.41
N PRO A 142 7.48 -9.31 4.37
CA PRO A 142 6.09 -8.92 4.45
C PRO A 142 5.16 -10.13 4.61
N VAL A 143 4.11 -9.98 5.41
CA VAL A 143 3.03 -10.95 5.56
C VAL A 143 2.06 -10.81 4.38
N TYR A 144 1.70 -11.92 3.73
CA TYR A 144 0.76 -11.92 2.61
C TYR A 144 -0.65 -12.31 3.07
N LYS A 145 -1.65 -11.56 2.61
CA LYS A 145 -3.07 -11.85 2.83
C LYS A 145 -3.77 -11.94 1.47
N LEU A 146 -4.54 -13.01 1.26
CA LEU A 146 -5.43 -13.14 0.11
C LEU A 146 -6.89 -12.97 0.56
N VAL A 147 -7.57 -11.96 0.02
CA VAL A 147 -9.01 -11.76 0.19
C VAL A 147 -9.69 -12.04 -1.14
N ARG A 148 -10.72 -12.89 -1.17
CA ARG A 148 -11.45 -13.25 -2.38
C ARG A 148 -12.83 -12.61 -2.38
N GLN A 149 -13.15 -11.86 -3.43
CA GLN A 149 -14.49 -11.34 -3.63
C GLN A 149 -15.38 -12.38 -4.34
N PRO A 150 -16.67 -12.48 -3.97
CA PRO A 150 -17.57 -13.46 -4.57
C PRO A 150 -17.97 -13.11 -6.02
N GLN A 151 -17.82 -11.86 -6.42
CA GLN A 151 -18.13 -11.35 -7.74
C GLN A 151 -17.22 -10.17 -8.07
N ASN A 152 -16.97 -9.93 -9.36
CA ASN A 152 -16.16 -8.80 -9.81
C ASN A 152 -16.89 -7.48 -9.52
N GLY A 153 -16.30 -6.65 -8.66
CA GLY A 153 -16.75 -5.31 -8.28
C GLY A 153 -15.90 -4.18 -8.86
N GLY A 154 -14.83 -4.51 -9.59
CA GLY A 154 -13.86 -3.60 -10.15
C GLY A 154 -12.79 -3.15 -9.16
N ALA A 155 -11.68 -2.63 -9.69
CA ALA A 155 -10.50 -2.26 -8.91
C ALA A 155 -10.77 -1.29 -7.74
N GLY A 156 -11.78 -0.42 -7.83
CA GLY A 156 -12.19 0.45 -6.71
C GLY A 156 -12.76 -0.33 -5.53
N ALA A 157 -13.65 -1.29 -5.78
CA ALA A 157 -14.23 -2.13 -4.74
C ALA A 157 -13.18 -3.06 -4.11
N ALA A 158 -12.27 -3.59 -4.93
CA ALA A 158 -11.16 -4.40 -4.48
C ALA A 158 -10.20 -3.59 -3.58
N ARG A 159 -9.82 -2.36 -3.96
CA ARG A 159 -9.00 -1.47 -3.11
C ARG A 159 -9.67 -1.15 -1.78
N ASN A 160 -10.97 -0.86 -1.76
CA ASN A 160 -11.70 -0.59 -0.51
C ASN A 160 -11.66 -1.82 0.42
N THR A 161 -11.91 -3.01 -0.12
CA THR A 161 -11.83 -4.27 0.63
C THR A 161 -10.42 -4.49 1.19
N GLY A 162 -9.39 -4.17 0.40
CA GLY A 162 -8.01 -4.31 0.81
C GLY A 162 -7.62 -3.32 1.91
N VAL A 163 -8.09 -2.07 1.84
CA VAL A 163 -7.91 -1.06 2.89
C VAL A 163 -8.57 -1.49 4.21
N GLU A 164 -9.76 -2.09 4.15
CA GLU A 164 -10.44 -2.61 5.35
C GLU A 164 -9.67 -3.77 6.02
N ALA A 165 -8.97 -4.59 5.22
CA ALA A 165 -8.16 -5.70 5.72
C ALA A 165 -6.71 -5.30 6.10
N ALA A 166 -6.27 -4.11 5.69
CA ALA A 166 -4.96 -3.56 5.99
C ALA A 166 -4.86 -3.05 7.43
N THR A 167 -3.69 -3.25 8.02
CA THR A 167 -3.36 -2.94 9.42
C THR A 167 -2.19 -1.98 9.57
N GLY A 168 -1.47 -1.68 8.50
CA GLY A 168 -0.31 -0.81 8.50
C GLY A 168 -0.63 0.66 8.74
N ASP A 169 0.32 1.37 9.35
CA ASP A 169 0.26 2.82 9.56
C ASP A 169 0.25 3.59 8.24
N VAL A 170 0.92 3.01 7.24
CA VAL A 170 1.04 3.54 5.89
C VAL A 170 0.45 2.52 4.92
N ILE A 171 -0.56 2.93 4.14
CA ILE A 171 -1.13 2.11 3.07
C ILE A 171 -0.60 2.60 1.73
N LEU A 172 0.03 1.73 0.95
CA LEU A 172 0.42 1.95 -0.44
C LEU A 172 -0.57 1.20 -1.35
N PHE A 173 -0.98 1.80 -2.47
CA PHE A 173 -1.65 1.05 -3.53
C PHE A 173 -0.64 0.56 -4.57
N GLY A 174 -0.65 -0.73 -4.84
CA GLY A 174 0.03 -1.35 -5.98
C GLY A 174 -0.97 -1.99 -6.92
N GLU A 175 -0.53 -2.43 -8.10
CA GLU A 175 -1.34 -3.21 -9.03
C GLU A 175 -0.76 -4.60 -9.23
N ALA A 176 -1.62 -5.56 -9.57
CA ALA A 176 -1.23 -6.94 -9.81
C ALA A 176 -0.50 -7.15 -11.16
N ASP A 177 -0.47 -6.15 -12.03
CA ASP A 177 0.14 -6.17 -13.36
C ASP A 177 1.27 -5.14 -13.55
N ASP A 178 1.59 -4.35 -12.52
CA ASP A 178 2.71 -3.39 -12.51
C ASP A 178 3.83 -3.82 -11.57
N VAL A 179 5.01 -3.20 -11.75
CA VAL A 179 6.18 -3.39 -10.89
C VAL A 179 6.54 -2.10 -10.16
N PHE A 180 6.90 -2.22 -8.89
CA PHE A 180 7.54 -1.14 -8.16
C PHE A 180 9.02 -1.05 -8.52
N TYR A 181 9.51 0.18 -8.64
CA TYR A 181 10.94 0.39 -8.44
C TYR A 181 11.31 0.05 -7.00
N ALA A 182 12.48 -0.54 -6.77
CA ALA A 182 12.92 -0.94 -5.43
C ALA A 182 12.85 0.20 -4.39
N HIS A 183 13.04 1.44 -4.82
CA HIS A 183 12.98 2.61 -3.93
C HIS A 183 11.56 3.13 -3.66
N HIS A 184 10.51 2.56 -4.27
CA HIS A 184 9.15 3.09 -4.16
C HIS A 184 8.63 3.05 -2.72
N VAL A 185 8.62 1.86 -2.10
CA VAL A 185 8.19 1.66 -0.70
C VAL A 185 8.97 2.56 0.27
N PRO A 186 10.32 2.56 0.30
CA PRO A 186 11.07 3.42 1.21
C PRO A 186 10.89 4.92 0.93
N ALA A 187 10.75 5.34 -0.34
CA ALA A 187 10.53 6.74 -0.66
C ALA A 187 9.17 7.22 -0.14
N CYS A 188 8.11 6.43 -0.35
CA CYS A 188 6.77 6.71 0.15
C CYS A 188 6.74 6.77 1.69
N TRP A 189 7.31 5.77 2.36
CA TRP A 189 7.42 5.72 3.82
C TRP A 189 8.19 6.92 4.39
N HIS A 190 9.31 7.28 3.77
CA HIS A 190 10.12 8.41 4.22
C HIS A 190 9.45 9.77 3.99
N GLN A 191 8.73 9.93 2.87
CA GLN A 191 8.04 11.18 2.55
C GLN A 191 6.85 11.46 3.47
N VAL A 192 6.06 10.45 3.82
CA VAL A 192 4.98 10.59 4.79
C VAL A 192 5.48 11.18 6.11
N TRP A 193 6.68 10.80 6.54
CA TRP A 193 7.32 11.32 7.73
C TRP A 193 7.88 12.74 7.58
N GLY A 194 8.68 12.98 6.53
CA GLY A 194 9.54 14.17 6.42
C GLY A 194 8.82 15.51 6.34
N TRP A 195 7.50 15.51 6.12
CA TRP A 195 6.72 16.71 5.83
C TRP A 195 5.81 17.15 6.99
N GLY A 196 5.86 16.43 8.12
CA GLY A 196 5.17 16.79 9.35
C GLY A 196 3.76 16.19 9.49
N PRO A 197 3.12 16.34 10.66
CA PRO A 197 1.97 15.55 11.08
C PRO A 197 0.62 15.96 10.42
N GLY A 198 0.66 16.44 9.17
CA GLY A 198 -0.51 16.80 8.37
C GLY A 198 -0.48 16.31 6.92
N LEU A 199 0.54 15.51 6.53
CA LEU A 199 0.61 14.94 5.19
C LEU A 199 -0.30 13.71 5.11
N GLY A 200 -1.36 13.81 4.30
CA GLY A 200 -2.31 12.71 4.10
C GLY A 200 -1.94 11.75 2.97
N PHE A 201 -1.05 12.15 2.05
CA PHE A 201 -0.61 11.29 0.94
C PHE A 201 0.73 11.66 0.33
N ALA A 202 1.39 10.68 -0.28
CA ALA A 202 2.56 10.81 -1.14
C ALA A 202 2.33 10.06 -2.46
N LYS A 203 3.12 10.38 -3.50
CA LYS A 203 3.12 9.68 -4.79
C LYS A 203 4.49 9.79 -5.43
N THR A 204 5.00 8.69 -5.99
CA THR A 204 6.20 8.71 -6.84
C THR A 204 5.84 8.86 -8.32
N ARG A 205 6.81 9.23 -9.16
CA ARG A 205 6.61 9.27 -10.61
C ARG A 205 6.40 7.86 -11.16
N MET A 206 5.52 7.74 -12.15
CA MET A 206 5.36 6.54 -12.98
C MET A 206 6.19 6.70 -14.25
N ASP A 207 6.85 5.63 -14.68
CA ASP A 207 7.41 5.52 -16.02
C ASP A 207 6.55 4.53 -16.82
N ALA A 208 6.08 4.94 -18.00
CA ALA A 208 5.26 4.11 -18.89
C ALA A 208 6.12 3.49 -20.02
N GLY A 209 7.45 3.49 -19.86
CA GLY A 209 8.40 3.03 -20.87
C GLY A 209 8.41 1.51 -21.06
N ARG A 210 8.40 1.07 -22.32
CA ARG A 210 8.83 -0.28 -22.72
C ARG A 210 10.27 -0.50 -22.23
N GLU A 211 10.58 -1.73 -21.85
CA GLU A 211 11.93 -2.25 -21.49
C GLU A 211 12.36 -2.10 -20.02
N TYR A 212 11.97 -3.06 -19.19
CA TYR A 212 12.73 -3.46 -17.99
C TYR A 212 12.81 -5.00 -17.80
N LEU A 213 12.43 -5.78 -18.83
CA LEU A 213 12.59 -7.24 -18.82
C LEU A 213 13.99 -7.70 -19.22
N GLU A 214 14.89 -6.77 -19.53
CA GLU A 214 16.30 -7.04 -19.83
C GLU A 214 17.17 -6.10 -19.01
N MET A 215 17.49 -6.51 -17.77
CA MET A 215 18.73 -6.07 -17.13
C MET A 215 19.50 -7.35 -16.77
N PRO A 216 20.78 -7.47 -17.19
CA PRO A 216 21.59 -8.67 -17.00
C PRO A 216 21.91 -8.98 -15.54
#